data_AF-A0A9P7ZJC1-F1
#
_entry.id   AF-A0A9P7ZJC1-F1
#
_cell.length_a   1.000
_cell.length_b   1.000
_cell.length_c   1.000
_cell.angle_alpha   90.00
_cell.angle_beta   90.00
_cell.angle_gamma   90.00
#
_symmetry.space_group_name_H-M   'P 1'
#
loop_
_entity.id
_entity.type
_entity.pdbx_description
1 polymer ?
#
loop_
_entity_poly.entity_id
_entity_poly.type
_entity_poly.pdbx_seq_one_letter_code
_entity_poly.pdbx_strand_id
1 'polypeptide(L)'
;MRKMEAEIGYSSTSHAWYPTQCPAAGDVETVENKKPEITSSSVKCPRDNGKIFMGSDGTWFYQQCCADADGAVLLNYAKVSSHDECAEACVKDKACKSFMFVPDMVPTEGTANCRLYKDGQFSTTKVDGAHYAFVVDPPTTEPILSEAKRCATTCPEADGQLYATPSGENYLMTCKARHGTTYLKIDNRPSFEACMSSCAAMPACLSADYEPRTKKCFYSTNTARPSISADAFVSAHSLGCAGACQGCKKNCDQLNGEALPVEKPECNKNNGDLVIAGGEGFRLYCGHCYRSHNSWTLEKATGIASCAKARGEDSYCHGANWIGGKLCPDGKCNALASQSRSIPEPY
;
A
#
# COMPACT_ATOMS: atom_id res chain seq x y z
N MET A 1 16.41 -58.77 -44.72
CA MET A 1 14.97 -58.91 -45.00
C MET A 1 14.22 -59.00 -43.69
N ARG A 2 13.29 -58.05 -43.47
CA ARG A 2 11.97 -58.09 -42.75
C ARG A 2 11.89 -58.77 -41.37
N LYS A 3 11.58 -58.10 -40.25
CA LYS A 3 10.42 -57.26 -39.78
C LYS A 3 9.35 -58.07 -39.01
N MET A 4 8.97 -57.50 -37.86
CA MET A 4 7.68 -57.58 -37.13
C MET A 4 7.40 -58.92 -36.40
N GLU A 5 6.84 -58.99 -35.19
CA GLU A 5 6.19 -58.05 -34.27
C GLU A 5 5.95 -58.76 -32.92
N ALA A 6 5.92 -58.03 -31.80
CA ALA A 6 4.96 -58.26 -30.72
C ALA A 6 4.93 -57.04 -29.80
N GLU A 7 3.72 -56.60 -29.51
CA GLU A 7 3.32 -55.22 -29.21
C GLU A 7 3.49 -54.79 -27.75
N ILE A 8 3.55 -53.47 -27.62
CA ILE A 8 3.49 -52.68 -26.39
C ILE A 8 2.07 -52.73 -25.82
N GLY A 9 1.92 -53.27 -24.62
CA GLY A 9 0.73 -53.06 -23.78
C GLY A 9 1.04 -52.03 -22.69
N TYR A 10 0.86 -50.75 -22.98
CA TYR A 10 0.83 -49.69 -21.97
C TYR A 10 -0.56 -49.71 -21.31
N SER A 11 -0.65 -50.12 -20.05
CA SER A 11 -1.83 -49.88 -19.20
C SER A 11 -1.46 -48.87 -18.13
N SER A 12 -1.90 -47.64 -18.34
CA SER A 12 -1.85 -46.53 -17.41
C SER A 12 -2.78 -46.78 -16.21
N THR A 13 -2.21 -46.85 -15.01
CA THR A 13 -2.74 -46.28 -13.75
C THR A 13 -1.72 -46.56 -12.66
N SER A 14 -0.67 -45.73 -12.57
CA SER A 14 0.20 -45.69 -11.40
C SER A 14 -0.54 -45.00 -10.26
N HIS A 15 -1.44 -45.72 -9.58
CA HIS A 15 -1.79 -45.37 -8.21
C HIS A 15 -0.55 -45.68 -7.37
N ALA A 16 0.32 -44.69 -7.20
CA ALA A 16 1.41 -44.80 -6.25
C ALA A 16 0.78 -44.93 -4.85
N TRP A 17 0.68 -46.17 -4.39
CA TRP A 17 0.27 -46.53 -3.04
C TRP A 17 1.39 -46.09 -2.10
N TYR A 18 1.33 -44.84 -1.64
CA TYR A 18 2.21 -44.37 -0.58
C TYR A 18 1.65 -44.92 0.74
N PRO A 19 2.43 -45.72 1.50
CA PRO A 19 1.98 -46.17 2.81
C PRO A 19 1.70 -44.96 3.70
N THR A 20 0.61 -45.00 4.46
CA THR A 20 0.31 -44.13 5.61
C THR A 20 1.29 -44.40 6.77
N GLN A 21 2.59 -44.41 6.47
CA GLN A 21 3.63 -44.59 7.47
C GLN A 21 4.02 -43.23 8.02
N CYS A 22 3.76 -43.08 9.30
CA CYS A 22 4.21 -41.94 10.08
C CYS A 22 5.74 -41.89 10.15
N PRO A 23 6.31 -40.70 10.39
CA PRO A 23 7.72 -40.60 10.71
C PRO A 23 8.08 -41.59 11.84
N ALA A 24 9.28 -42.18 11.79
CA ALA A 24 9.71 -43.08 12.85
C ALA A 24 9.67 -42.34 14.20
N ALA A 25 9.60 -43.06 15.33
CA ALA A 25 9.43 -42.42 16.65
C ALA A 25 10.52 -41.37 17.01
N GLY A 26 11.64 -41.32 16.29
CA GLY A 26 12.68 -40.30 16.42
C GLY A 26 12.55 -39.08 15.48
N ASP A 27 11.62 -39.11 14.54
CA ASP A 27 11.38 -38.06 13.52
C ASP A 27 10.12 -37.23 13.82
N VAL A 28 9.44 -37.50 14.95
CA VAL A 28 8.31 -36.71 15.42
C VAL A 28 8.85 -35.40 15.98
N GLU A 29 8.40 -34.29 15.43
CA GLU A 29 8.83 -32.98 15.91
C GLU A 29 8.39 -32.77 17.36
N THR A 30 9.35 -32.42 18.20
CA THR A 30 9.12 -32.07 19.60
C THR A 30 9.00 -30.56 19.81
N VAL A 31 9.43 -29.79 18.81
CA VAL A 31 9.39 -28.32 18.78
C VAL A 31 9.14 -27.83 17.36
N GLU A 32 8.45 -26.69 17.25
CA GLU A 32 8.17 -26.01 15.98
C GLU A 32 9.46 -25.50 15.31
N ASN A 33 9.63 -25.80 14.01
CA ASN A 33 10.70 -25.22 13.21
C ASN A 33 10.45 -23.72 12.97
N LYS A 34 11.35 -22.86 13.47
CA LYS A 34 11.25 -21.40 13.32
C LYS A 34 11.62 -20.87 11.93
N LYS A 35 12.18 -21.71 11.05
CA LYS A 35 12.46 -21.39 9.65
C LYS A 35 12.01 -22.56 8.76
N PRO A 36 10.70 -22.80 8.67
CA PRO A 36 10.17 -23.92 7.93
C PRO A 36 10.35 -23.71 6.42
N GLU A 37 10.62 -24.80 5.71
CA GLU A 37 10.65 -24.79 4.24
C GLU A 37 9.22 -24.67 3.68
N ILE A 38 9.10 -24.07 2.50
CA ILE A 38 7.82 -23.98 1.79
C ILE A 38 7.60 -25.25 0.99
N THR A 39 6.39 -25.80 1.08
CA THR A 39 5.98 -26.97 0.30
C THR A 39 5.81 -26.59 -1.17
N SER A 40 6.36 -27.40 -2.08
CA SER A 40 6.36 -27.11 -3.53
C SER A 40 5.10 -27.56 -4.28
N SER A 41 4.17 -28.27 -3.62
CA SER A 41 2.91 -28.79 -4.18
C SER A 41 1.95 -29.19 -3.05
N SER A 42 0.82 -29.85 -3.38
CA SER A 42 -0.10 -30.49 -2.42
C SER A 42 0.66 -31.20 -1.29
N VAL A 43 0.23 -31.03 -0.05
CA VAL A 43 0.91 -31.59 1.13
C VAL A 43 0.97 -33.12 1.07
N LYS A 44 2.16 -33.69 1.27
CA LYS A 44 2.40 -35.13 1.28
C LYS A 44 3.10 -35.56 2.56
N CYS A 45 2.37 -36.18 3.47
CA CYS A 45 2.94 -36.83 4.64
C CYS A 45 3.58 -38.19 4.29
N PRO A 46 4.68 -38.59 4.95
CA PRO A 46 5.41 -37.87 6.00
C PRO A 46 6.41 -36.80 5.49
N ARG A 47 6.60 -36.65 4.18
CA ARG A 47 7.66 -35.81 3.57
C ARG A 47 7.58 -34.33 3.93
N ASP A 48 6.37 -33.80 4.07
CA ASP A 48 6.13 -32.38 4.32
C ASP A 48 5.85 -32.08 5.79
N ASN A 49 6.19 -33.00 6.69
CA ASN A 49 6.25 -32.73 8.11
C ASN A 49 7.23 -31.59 8.39
N GLY A 50 6.83 -30.60 9.17
CA GLY A 50 7.68 -29.45 9.53
C GLY A 50 7.76 -28.34 8.49
N LYS A 51 6.99 -28.46 7.41
CA LYS A 51 6.95 -27.46 6.32
C LYS A 51 5.72 -26.59 6.43
N ILE A 52 5.77 -25.46 5.75
CA ILE A 52 4.62 -24.56 5.62
C ILE A 52 4.03 -24.60 4.21
N PHE A 53 2.75 -24.27 4.10
CA PHE A 53 2.03 -24.13 2.84
C PHE A 53 1.00 -22.99 2.95
N MET A 54 0.53 -22.49 1.82
CA MET A 54 -0.38 -21.35 1.74
C MET A 54 -1.74 -21.80 1.21
N GLY A 55 -2.82 -21.40 1.89
CA GLY A 55 -4.19 -21.56 1.42
C GLY A 55 -4.60 -20.51 0.37
N SER A 56 -5.79 -20.67 -0.22
CA SER A 56 -6.24 -19.81 -1.32
C SER A 56 -6.40 -18.33 -1.00
N ASP A 57 -6.57 -17.95 0.27
CA ASP A 57 -6.70 -16.56 0.73
C ASP A 57 -5.36 -15.91 1.14
N GLY A 58 -4.26 -16.64 1.04
CA GLY A 58 -2.94 -16.20 1.50
C GLY A 58 -2.62 -16.55 2.95
N THR A 59 -3.52 -17.24 3.67
CA THR A 59 -3.24 -17.77 5.02
C THR A 59 -2.17 -18.86 4.96
N TRP A 60 -1.18 -18.79 5.84
CA TRP A 60 -0.11 -19.77 5.93
C TRP A 60 -0.38 -20.77 7.05
N PHE A 61 -0.07 -22.04 6.77
CA PHE A 61 -0.24 -23.15 7.70
C PHE A 61 1.08 -23.90 7.88
N TYR A 62 1.37 -24.31 9.11
CA TYR A 62 2.45 -25.23 9.44
C TYR A 62 1.92 -26.66 9.47
N GLN A 63 2.58 -27.57 8.76
CA GLN A 63 2.18 -28.96 8.63
C GLN A 63 2.86 -29.85 9.67
N GLN A 64 2.05 -30.56 10.46
CA GLN A 64 2.47 -31.67 11.30
C GLN A 64 1.84 -32.98 10.82
N CYS A 65 2.68 -33.89 10.34
CA CYS A 65 2.27 -35.22 9.94
C CYS A 65 2.21 -36.14 11.16
N CYS A 66 1.16 -36.96 11.23
CA CYS A 66 0.92 -37.90 12.33
C CYS A 66 0.77 -37.25 13.70
N ALA A 67 0.04 -36.14 13.71
CA ALA A 67 -0.26 -35.35 14.89
C ALA A 67 -1.76 -35.06 14.97
N ASP A 68 -2.26 -34.95 16.20
CA ASP A 68 -3.61 -34.46 16.50
C ASP A 68 -3.57 -33.02 16.99
N ALA A 69 -4.71 -32.35 17.06
CA ALA A 69 -4.84 -31.02 17.62
C ALA A 69 -4.84 -31.07 19.17
N ASP A 70 -3.70 -30.75 19.77
CA ASP A 70 -3.51 -30.80 21.23
C ASP A 70 -4.28 -29.66 21.93
N GLY A 71 -5.31 -30.04 22.69
CA GLY A 71 -6.13 -29.11 23.49
C GLY A 71 -6.99 -28.14 22.68
N ALA A 72 -7.16 -28.37 21.37
CA ALA A 72 -7.86 -27.44 20.50
C ALA A 72 -9.38 -27.59 20.57
N VAL A 73 -10.10 -26.46 20.58
CA VAL A 73 -11.56 -26.47 20.56
C VAL A 73 -12.06 -26.75 19.16
N LEU A 74 -12.78 -27.87 19.00
CA LEU A 74 -13.44 -28.25 17.76
C LEU A 74 -14.49 -27.20 17.38
N LEU A 75 -14.41 -26.73 16.14
CA LEU A 75 -15.24 -25.67 15.58
C LEU A 75 -16.27 -26.24 14.62
N ASN A 76 -15.83 -27.06 13.66
CA ASN A 76 -16.71 -27.69 12.69
C ASN A 76 -16.08 -28.95 12.08
N TYR A 77 -16.86 -29.65 11.27
CA TYR A 77 -16.45 -30.81 10.50
C TYR A 77 -16.62 -30.54 9.00
N ALA A 78 -15.74 -31.09 8.18
CA ALA A 78 -15.88 -31.12 6.74
C ALA A 78 -15.66 -32.54 6.20
N LYS A 79 -16.38 -32.88 5.13
CA LYS A 79 -16.16 -34.10 4.35
C LYS A 79 -15.45 -33.69 3.08
N VAL A 80 -14.20 -34.08 2.95
CA VAL A 80 -13.31 -33.61 1.88
C VAL A 80 -12.56 -34.78 1.25
N SER A 81 -12.13 -34.62 0.01
CA SER A 81 -11.39 -35.66 -0.72
C SER A 81 -9.88 -35.58 -0.51
N SER A 82 -9.38 -34.44 -0.02
CA SER A 82 -7.95 -34.15 0.08
C SER A 82 -7.61 -33.26 1.26
N HIS A 83 -6.31 -33.25 1.59
CA HIS A 83 -5.74 -32.33 2.58
C HIS A 83 -5.98 -30.86 2.19
N ASP A 84 -5.76 -30.54 0.91
CA ASP A 84 -5.92 -29.17 0.40
C ASP A 84 -7.37 -28.72 0.54
N GLU A 85 -8.36 -29.57 0.26
CA GLU A 85 -9.77 -29.25 0.51
C GLU A 85 -10.09 -29.05 2.01
N CYS A 86 -9.40 -29.75 2.91
CA CYS A 86 -9.53 -29.52 4.36
C CYS A 86 -8.98 -28.15 4.77
N ALA A 87 -7.82 -27.78 4.22
CA ALA A 87 -7.25 -26.44 4.40
C ALA A 87 -8.20 -25.36 3.89
N GLU A 88 -8.79 -25.56 2.71
CA GLU A 88 -9.77 -24.65 2.12
C GLU A 88 -11.07 -24.54 2.94
N ALA A 89 -11.49 -25.61 3.60
CA ALA A 89 -12.59 -25.55 4.55
C ALA A 89 -12.24 -24.68 5.76
N CYS A 90 -11.00 -24.75 6.26
CA CYS A 90 -10.50 -23.88 7.32
C CYS A 90 -10.43 -22.41 6.86
N VAL A 91 -9.87 -22.15 5.68
CA VAL A 91 -9.77 -20.80 5.09
C VAL A 91 -11.14 -20.10 4.96
N LYS A 92 -12.17 -20.85 4.57
CA LYS A 92 -13.54 -20.31 4.44
C LYS A 92 -14.17 -19.93 5.78
N ASP A 93 -13.71 -20.50 6.88
CA ASP A 93 -14.17 -20.18 8.23
C ASP A 93 -13.16 -19.28 8.93
N LYS A 94 -13.47 -17.98 9.03
CA LYS A 94 -12.58 -16.99 9.66
C LYS A 94 -12.23 -17.28 11.12
N ALA A 95 -13.03 -18.10 11.80
CA ALA A 95 -12.76 -18.51 13.17
C ALA A 95 -11.84 -19.74 13.27
N CYS A 96 -11.60 -20.45 12.16
CA CYS A 96 -10.66 -21.55 12.08
C CYS A 96 -9.22 -21.07 12.21
N LYS A 97 -8.44 -21.74 13.06
CA LYS A 97 -7.00 -21.50 13.28
C LYS A 97 -6.15 -22.75 13.10
N SER A 98 -6.77 -23.91 13.02
CA SER A 98 -6.10 -25.15 12.64
C SER A 98 -7.11 -26.16 12.15
N PHE A 99 -6.61 -27.20 11.49
CA PHE A 99 -7.42 -28.32 11.05
C PHE A 99 -6.65 -29.63 11.18
N MET A 100 -7.39 -30.73 11.22
CA MET A 100 -6.85 -32.08 11.15
C MET A 100 -7.51 -32.86 10.02
N PHE A 101 -6.71 -33.46 9.16
CA PHE A 101 -7.13 -34.30 8.05
C PHE A 101 -6.70 -35.75 8.27
N VAL A 102 -7.61 -36.70 8.02
CA VAL A 102 -7.37 -38.14 8.15
C VAL A 102 -7.64 -38.82 6.79
N PRO A 103 -6.61 -39.06 5.94
CA PRO A 103 -6.79 -39.51 4.55
C PRO A 103 -7.53 -40.85 4.43
N ASP A 104 -7.20 -41.81 5.29
CA ASP A 104 -7.76 -43.18 5.22
C ASP A 104 -9.16 -43.29 5.86
N MET A 105 -9.69 -42.18 6.40
CA MET A 105 -11.02 -42.16 6.98
C MET A 105 -12.07 -41.94 5.89
N VAL A 106 -12.94 -42.93 5.68
CA VAL A 106 -14.11 -42.79 4.81
C VAL A 106 -15.18 -41.96 5.55
N PRO A 107 -15.54 -40.75 5.05
CA PRO A 107 -16.57 -39.94 5.69
C PRO A 107 -17.95 -40.54 5.45
N THR A 108 -18.72 -40.76 6.52
CA THR A 108 -20.09 -41.31 6.50
C THR A 108 -21.06 -40.33 7.15
N GLU A 109 -22.34 -40.68 7.25
CA GLU A 109 -23.33 -39.88 8.00
C GLU A 109 -23.03 -39.96 9.50
N GLY A 110 -22.20 -39.03 10.00
CA GLY A 110 -21.73 -38.99 11.39
C GLY A 110 -20.21 -39.02 11.55
N THR A 111 -19.44 -39.27 10.48
CA THR A 111 -17.98 -39.18 10.49
C THR A 111 -17.46 -38.19 9.46
N ALA A 112 -16.45 -37.43 9.84
CA ALA A 112 -15.79 -36.45 8.99
C ALA A 112 -14.28 -36.64 9.08
N ASN A 113 -13.64 -36.66 7.91
CA ASN A 113 -12.20 -36.83 7.75
C ASN A 113 -11.42 -35.51 7.81
N CYS A 114 -12.13 -34.39 7.91
CA CYS A 114 -11.56 -33.07 8.18
C CYS A 114 -12.24 -32.45 9.40
N ARG A 115 -11.45 -32.08 10.40
CA ARG A 115 -11.90 -31.40 11.62
C ARG A 115 -11.27 -30.01 11.65
N LEU A 116 -12.09 -29.00 11.89
CA LEU A 116 -11.66 -27.60 11.96
C LEU A 116 -11.69 -27.16 13.42
N TYR A 117 -10.69 -26.40 13.86
CA TYR A 117 -10.54 -25.98 15.25
C TYR A 117 -10.37 -24.47 15.35
N LYS A 118 -10.81 -23.93 16.49
CA LYS A 118 -10.73 -22.49 16.82
C LYS A 118 -9.34 -22.04 17.24
N ASP A 119 -8.55 -22.97 17.76
CA ASP A 119 -7.22 -22.74 18.29
C ASP A 119 -6.19 -23.34 17.33
N GLY A 120 -4.98 -22.80 17.31
CA GLY A 120 -3.90 -23.28 16.47
C GLY A 120 -2.58 -23.08 17.16
N GLN A 121 -1.92 -24.18 17.49
CA GLN A 121 -0.60 -24.20 18.10
C GLN A 121 0.13 -25.48 17.71
N PHE A 122 1.45 -25.49 17.87
CA PHE A 122 2.26 -26.68 17.70
C PHE A 122 1.78 -27.79 18.64
N SER A 123 1.49 -28.96 18.07
CA SER A 123 1.06 -30.15 18.80
C SER A 123 2.24 -31.05 19.15
N THR A 124 2.24 -31.59 20.36
CA THR A 124 3.17 -32.65 20.78
C THR A 124 2.50 -34.04 20.79
N THR A 125 1.22 -34.10 20.44
CA THR A 125 0.41 -35.32 20.47
C THR A 125 0.54 -36.08 19.17
N LYS A 126 1.24 -37.22 19.21
CA LYS A 126 1.37 -38.13 18.05
C LYS A 126 0.10 -38.96 17.87
N VAL A 127 -0.47 -38.93 16.66
CA VAL A 127 -1.56 -39.82 16.25
C VAL A 127 -1.29 -40.34 14.85
N ASP A 128 -1.18 -41.67 14.73
CA ASP A 128 -0.87 -42.29 13.45
C ASP A 128 -2.03 -42.12 12.46
N GLY A 129 -1.71 -41.71 11.23
CA GLY A 129 -2.70 -41.49 10.15
C GLY A 129 -3.49 -40.18 10.23
N ALA A 130 -3.25 -39.32 11.24
CA ALA A 130 -3.84 -37.99 11.33
C ALA A 130 -2.83 -36.90 10.94
N HIS A 131 -3.26 -35.87 10.22
CA HIS A 131 -2.37 -34.79 9.76
C HIS A 131 -2.94 -33.46 10.22
N TYR A 132 -2.22 -32.80 11.12
CA TYR A 132 -2.65 -31.57 11.75
C TYR A 132 -1.89 -30.39 11.14
N ALA A 133 -2.60 -29.29 10.90
CA ALA A 133 -1.99 -28.07 10.41
C ALA A 133 -2.61 -26.85 11.10
N PHE A 134 -1.78 -25.88 11.47
CA PHE A 134 -2.21 -24.69 12.20
C PHE A 134 -1.68 -23.42 11.55
N VAL A 135 -2.42 -22.32 11.70
CA VAL A 135 -2.10 -21.03 11.10
C VAL A 135 -0.81 -20.49 11.71
N VAL A 136 0.09 -20.01 10.86
CA VAL A 136 1.34 -19.35 11.23
C VAL A 136 1.50 -18.04 10.47
N ASP A 137 2.44 -17.21 10.92
CA ASP A 137 2.82 -16.01 10.20
C ASP A 137 3.44 -16.37 8.82
N PRO A 138 3.25 -15.53 7.79
CA PRO A 138 3.85 -15.74 6.49
C PRO A 138 5.39 -15.78 6.60
N PRO A 139 6.08 -16.57 5.76
CA PRO A 139 7.53 -16.63 5.77
C PRO A 139 8.12 -15.26 5.43
N THR A 140 9.09 -14.81 6.21
CA THR A 140 9.81 -13.58 5.94
C THR A 140 11.10 -13.88 5.19
N THR A 141 11.39 -13.06 4.18
CA THR A 141 12.71 -13.00 3.54
C THR A 141 13.44 -11.78 4.04
N GLU A 142 14.75 -11.90 4.28
CA GLU A 142 15.58 -10.73 4.64
C GLU A 142 15.43 -9.63 3.58
N PRO A 143 15.17 -8.38 3.98
CA PRO A 143 15.02 -7.30 3.02
C PRO A 143 16.33 -7.07 2.28
N ILE A 144 16.26 -6.96 0.96
CA ILE A 144 17.39 -6.45 0.16
C ILE A 144 17.52 -4.97 0.50
N LEU A 145 18.42 -4.65 1.43
CA LEU A 145 18.74 -3.28 1.79
C LEU A 145 19.49 -2.64 0.63
N SER A 146 18.80 -1.81 -0.16
CA SER A 146 19.45 -0.94 -1.14
C SER A 146 20.37 0.04 -0.41
N GLU A 147 21.61 0.20 -0.87
CA GLU A 147 22.55 1.24 -0.41
C GLU A 147 22.09 2.67 -0.79
N ALA A 148 20.81 2.85 -1.14
CA ALA A 148 20.27 4.12 -1.60
C ALA A 148 20.36 5.16 -0.47
N LYS A 149 21.34 6.05 -0.60
CA LYS A 149 21.51 7.19 0.30
C LYS A 149 20.30 8.10 0.17
N ARG A 150 19.45 8.15 1.19
CA ARG A 150 18.27 9.03 1.21
C ARG A 150 18.67 10.49 0.96
N CYS A 151 17.83 11.19 0.20
CA CYS A 151 18.01 12.59 -0.19
C CYS A 151 19.25 12.83 -1.05
N ALA A 152 19.75 11.80 -1.77
CA ALA A 152 20.82 11.99 -2.73
C ALA A 152 20.29 12.64 -4.01
N THR A 153 21.09 13.56 -4.54
CA THR A 153 20.84 14.36 -5.75
C THR A 153 21.93 14.13 -6.80
N THR A 154 22.87 13.23 -6.49
CA THR A 154 23.95 12.78 -7.37
C THR A 154 23.74 11.32 -7.73
N CYS A 155 24.03 10.98 -8.98
CA CYS A 155 24.02 9.59 -9.44
C CYS A 155 25.25 8.82 -8.89
N PRO A 156 25.11 7.50 -8.62
CA PRO A 156 23.94 6.66 -8.89
C PRO A 156 22.82 6.74 -7.85
N GLU A 157 23.07 7.30 -6.66
CA GLU A 157 22.15 7.19 -5.52
C GLU A 157 20.85 7.98 -5.74
N ALA A 158 20.88 9.05 -6.51
CA ALA A 158 19.70 9.86 -6.83
C ALA A 158 18.66 9.14 -7.71
N ASP A 159 19.01 8.01 -8.34
CA ASP A 159 18.10 7.33 -9.26
C ASP A 159 16.82 6.86 -8.55
N GLY A 160 15.66 7.24 -9.07
CA GLY A 160 14.37 6.90 -8.50
C GLY A 160 14.00 7.70 -7.24
N GLN A 161 14.83 8.63 -6.78
CA GLN A 161 14.48 9.49 -5.64
C GLN A 161 13.64 10.70 -6.05
N LEU A 162 12.81 11.15 -5.11
CA LEU A 162 12.03 12.37 -5.23
C LEU A 162 12.81 13.57 -4.68
N TYR A 163 12.79 14.67 -5.42
CA TYR A 163 13.36 15.95 -5.00
C TYR A 163 12.28 17.02 -4.94
N ALA A 164 12.07 17.59 -3.76
CA ALA A 164 11.21 18.75 -3.56
C ALA A 164 12.04 20.03 -3.70
N THR A 165 11.68 20.88 -4.66
CA THR A 165 12.33 22.18 -4.85
C THR A 165 11.86 23.19 -3.79
N PRO A 166 12.58 24.31 -3.59
CA PRO A 166 12.15 25.38 -2.69
C PRO A 166 10.81 26.04 -3.08
N SER A 167 10.41 25.98 -4.35
CA SER A 167 9.08 26.46 -4.80
C SER A 167 7.98 25.41 -4.60
N GLY A 168 8.33 24.21 -4.10
CA GLY A 168 7.38 23.15 -3.79
C GLY A 168 7.02 22.23 -4.95
N GLU A 169 7.64 22.43 -6.11
CA GLU A 169 7.57 21.49 -7.22
C GLU A 169 8.34 20.21 -6.87
N ASN A 170 7.77 19.03 -7.17
CA ASN A 170 8.41 17.74 -6.92
C ASN A 170 8.89 17.14 -8.22
N TYR A 171 10.11 16.62 -8.22
CA TYR A 171 10.70 15.94 -9.35
C TYR A 171 11.04 14.50 -9.02
N LEU A 172 10.79 13.59 -9.96
CA LEU A 172 11.38 12.24 -9.95
C LEU A 172 12.67 12.26 -10.75
N MET A 173 13.78 11.96 -10.07
CA MET A 173 15.11 11.91 -10.67
C MET A 173 15.37 10.57 -11.35
N THR A 174 16.02 10.61 -12.51
CA THR A 174 16.44 9.44 -13.29
C THR A 174 17.87 9.64 -13.77
N CYS A 175 18.75 8.73 -13.40
CA CYS A 175 20.15 8.74 -13.78
C CYS A 175 20.37 8.13 -15.16
N LYS A 176 21.47 8.54 -15.81
CA LYS A 176 21.94 7.98 -17.09
C LYS A 176 20.88 8.04 -18.21
N ALA A 177 20.04 9.06 -18.17
CA ALA A 177 18.95 9.24 -19.12
C ALA A 177 18.70 10.72 -19.40
N ARG A 178 18.07 11.03 -20.54
CA ARG A 178 17.59 12.37 -20.92
C ARG A 178 16.26 12.29 -21.68
N HIS A 179 15.49 13.39 -21.69
CA HIS A 179 14.19 13.41 -22.36
C HIS A 179 14.30 13.51 -23.88
N GLY A 180 15.30 14.27 -24.37
CA GLY A 180 15.52 14.51 -25.81
C GLY A 180 14.35 15.16 -26.55
N THR A 181 13.55 15.93 -25.84
CA THR A 181 12.55 16.83 -26.41
C THR A 181 13.15 18.18 -26.76
N THR A 182 12.41 19.01 -27.50
CA THR A 182 12.81 20.39 -27.78
C THR A 182 12.97 21.16 -26.47
N TYR A 183 14.09 21.85 -26.33
CA TYR A 183 14.39 22.63 -25.13
C TYR A 183 13.73 24.01 -25.20
N LEU A 184 13.07 24.39 -24.11
CA LEU A 184 12.58 25.75 -23.87
C LEU A 184 13.74 26.72 -23.73
N LYS A 185 14.76 26.30 -22.98
CA LYS A 185 15.95 27.10 -22.68
C LYS A 185 17.10 26.18 -22.31
N ILE A 186 18.31 26.64 -22.61
CA ILE A 186 19.55 26.02 -22.17
C ILE A 186 20.28 27.06 -21.30
N ASP A 187 20.76 26.64 -20.13
CA ASP A 187 21.44 27.49 -19.16
C ASP A 187 22.59 26.73 -18.49
N ASN A 188 23.47 27.42 -17.77
CA ASN A 188 24.51 26.77 -16.97
C ASN A 188 24.14 26.84 -15.49
N ARG A 189 24.22 25.72 -14.77
CA ARG A 189 23.97 25.64 -13.33
C ARG A 189 25.05 24.84 -12.62
N PRO A 190 25.42 25.21 -11.39
CA PRO A 190 26.54 24.59 -10.69
C PRO A 190 26.25 23.14 -10.27
N SER A 191 24.98 22.75 -10.18
CA SER A 191 24.56 21.43 -9.72
C SER A 191 23.21 21.03 -10.31
N PHE A 192 22.84 19.76 -10.14
CA PHE A 192 21.57 19.23 -10.61
C PHE A 192 20.38 19.81 -9.82
N GLU A 193 20.54 20.05 -8.52
CA GLU A 193 19.55 20.71 -7.68
C GLU A 193 19.27 22.15 -8.13
N ALA A 194 20.34 22.88 -8.47
CA ALA A 194 20.21 24.22 -9.02
C ALA A 194 19.52 24.18 -10.40
N CYS A 195 19.71 23.12 -11.17
CA CYS A 195 18.99 22.85 -12.41
C CYS A 195 17.48 22.70 -12.18
N MET A 196 17.08 21.77 -11.31
CA MET A 196 15.68 21.51 -10.99
C MET A 196 15.00 22.73 -10.36
N SER A 197 15.67 23.42 -9.45
CA SER A 197 15.15 24.65 -8.82
C SER A 197 14.92 25.76 -9.84
N SER A 198 15.78 25.86 -10.86
CA SER A 198 15.61 26.84 -11.94
C SER A 198 14.46 26.46 -12.87
N CYS A 199 14.29 25.17 -13.15
CA CYS A 199 13.13 24.66 -13.88
C CYS A 199 11.84 24.98 -13.12
N ALA A 200 11.77 24.69 -11.82
CA ALA A 200 10.60 24.96 -10.99
C ALA A 200 10.25 26.45 -10.85
N ALA A 201 11.20 27.36 -11.10
CA ALA A 201 10.93 28.80 -11.15
C ALA A 201 10.31 29.26 -12.48
N MET A 202 10.27 28.40 -13.50
CA MET A 202 9.68 28.67 -14.81
C MET A 202 8.38 27.88 -14.95
N PRO A 203 7.20 28.53 -14.96
CA PRO A 203 5.90 27.82 -15.01
C PRO A 203 5.72 26.86 -16.19
N ALA A 204 6.42 27.11 -17.31
CA ALA A 204 6.37 26.24 -18.48
C ALA A 204 7.33 25.04 -18.40
N CYS A 205 8.28 25.02 -17.46
CA CYS A 205 9.27 23.96 -17.36
C CYS A 205 8.72 22.80 -16.52
N LEU A 206 8.66 21.63 -17.13
CA LEU A 206 8.16 20.40 -16.50
C LEU A 206 9.24 19.32 -16.42
N SER A 207 10.39 19.52 -17.06
CA SER A 207 11.53 18.62 -16.98
C SER A 207 12.86 19.35 -17.15
N ALA A 208 13.90 18.81 -16.53
CA ALA A 208 15.27 19.27 -16.64
C ALA A 208 16.21 18.10 -16.93
N ASP A 209 17.00 18.20 -18.00
CA ASP A 209 18.16 17.34 -18.25
C ASP A 209 19.42 18.12 -17.84
N TYR A 210 20.30 17.50 -17.05
CA TYR A 210 21.55 18.11 -16.60
C TYR A 210 22.74 17.25 -17.03
N GLU A 211 23.75 17.88 -17.62
CA GLU A 211 25.04 17.26 -17.92
C GLU A 211 26.08 17.74 -16.88
N PRO A 212 26.45 16.92 -15.88
CA PRO A 212 27.32 17.36 -14.79
C PRO A 212 28.70 17.84 -15.24
N ARG A 213 29.23 17.27 -16.34
CA ARG A 213 30.55 17.62 -16.88
C ARG A 213 30.61 19.03 -17.45
N THR A 214 29.58 19.42 -18.22
CA THR A 214 29.53 20.75 -18.85
C THR A 214 28.75 21.76 -18.02
N LYS A 215 28.09 21.31 -16.95
CA LYS A 215 27.22 22.11 -16.09
C LYS A 215 26.02 22.70 -16.83
N LYS A 216 25.63 22.11 -17.96
CA LYS A 216 24.51 22.56 -18.78
C LYS A 216 23.20 21.96 -18.30
N CYS A 217 22.21 22.81 -18.20
CA CYS A 217 20.81 22.53 -17.92
C CYS A 217 19.98 22.73 -19.17
N PHE A 218 19.20 21.72 -19.52
CA PHE A 218 18.29 21.75 -20.63
C PHE A 218 16.87 21.61 -20.10
N TYR A 219 16.07 22.65 -20.29
CA TYR A 219 14.71 22.74 -19.75
C TYR A 219 13.70 22.38 -20.84
N SER A 220 12.67 21.60 -20.52
CA SER A 220 11.61 21.28 -21.46
C SER A 220 10.25 21.10 -20.78
N THR A 221 9.20 20.94 -21.59
CA THR A 221 7.80 20.76 -21.17
C THR A 221 7.42 19.28 -21.01
N ASN A 222 8.40 18.36 -20.96
CA ASN A 222 8.10 16.93 -20.95
C ASN A 222 7.73 16.47 -19.53
N THR A 223 6.58 15.85 -19.37
CA THR A 223 6.13 15.28 -18.08
C THR A 223 6.42 13.79 -17.97
N ALA A 224 6.78 13.13 -19.08
CA ALA A 224 7.07 11.72 -19.09
C ALA A 224 8.49 11.45 -18.57
N ARG A 225 8.68 10.27 -18.00
CA ARG A 225 10.01 9.77 -17.63
C ARG A 225 10.95 9.81 -18.86
N PRO A 226 12.23 10.19 -18.69
CA PRO A 226 13.18 10.22 -19.80
C PRO A 226 13.36 8.84 -20.42
N SER A 227 13.33 8.77 -21.75
CA SER A 227 13.35 7.51 -22.52
C SER A 227 14.68 7.23 -23.23
N ILE A 228 15.55 8.24 -23.35
CA ILE A 228 16.83 8.10 -24.06
C ILE A 228 17.92 7.79 -23.03
N SER A 229 18.55 6.62 -23.17
CA SER A 229 19.75 6.28 -22.39
C SER A 229 20.90 7.21 -22.77
N ALA A 230 21.48 7.84 -21.76
CA ALA A 230 22.56 8.81 -21.91
C ALA A 230 23.37 8.89 -20.61
N ASP A 231 24.46 8.12 -20.52
CA ASP A 231 25.28 7.98 -19.29
C ASP A 231 25.82 9.31 -18.73
N ALA A 232 26.01 10.30 -19.58
CA ALA A 232 26.50 11.62 -19.18
C ALA A 232 25.42 12.52 -18.55
N PHE A 233 24.16 12.11 -18.56
CA PHE A 233 23.03 12.92 -18.14
C PHE A 233 22.37 12.39 -16.88
N VAL A 234 21.84 13.34 -16.11
CA VAL A 234 20.88 13.09 -15.04
C VAL A 234 19.67 13.97 -15.31
N SER A 235 18.49 13.40 -15.18
CA SER A 235 17.26 14.04 -15.63
C SER A 235 16.16 13.96 -14.59
N ALA A 236 15.26 14.93 -14.65
CA ALA A 236 14.16 15.07 -13.72
C ALA A 236 12.90 15.45 -14.50
N HIS A 237 11.77 14.83 -14.16
CA HIS A 237 10.45 15.24 -14.62
C HIS A 237 9.56 15.57 -13.43
N SER A 238 8.72 16.58 -13.61
CA SER A 238 7.79 17.11 -12.63
C SER A 238 6.70 16.09 -12.34
N LEU A 239 6.41 15.89 -11.06
CA LEU A 239 5.22 15.21 -10.54
C LEU A 239 4.19 16.21 -10.00
N GLY A 240 4.46 17.51 -10.13
CA GLY A 240 3.62 18.61 -9.69
C GLY A 240 3.99 19.18 -8.33
N CYS A 241 3.27 20.25 -7.98
CA CYS A 241 3.32 20.98 -6.72
C CYS A 241 2.67 20.24 -5.54
N ALA A 242 2.97 18.95 -5.32
CA ALA A 242 2.50 18.25 -4.13
C ALA A 242 3.15 18.85 -2.86
N GLY A 243 2.36 19.59 -2.07
CA GLY A 243 2.83 20.25 -0.84
C GLY A 243 3.44 21.64 -1.02
N ALA A 244 3.43 22.24 -2.23
CA ALA A 244 4.03 23.55 -2.48
C ALA A 244 3.44 24.70 -1.66
N CYS A 245 2.15 24.59 -1.33
CA CYS A 245 1.47 25.55 -0.47
C CYS A 245 1.91 25.46 1.02
N GLN A 246 2.57 24.37 1.45
CA GLN A 246 3.00 24.19 2.85
C GLN A 246 4.34 24.88 3.18
N GLY A 247 5.19 25.13 2.18
CA GLY A 247 6.51 25.75 2.38
C GLY A 247 6.51 27.29 2.36
N CYS A 248 5.40 27.89 1.94
CA CYS A 248 5.33 29.30 1.62
C CYS A 248 4.83 30.09 2.85
N LYS A 249 5.73 30.84 3.50
CA LYS A 249 5.47 31.48 4.80
C LYS A 249 4.82 32.89 4.72
N LYS A 250 4.82 33.57 3.55
CA LYS A 250 4.20 34.90 3.34
C LYS A 250 3.86 35.16 1.84
N ASN A 251 2.73 35.82 1.58
CA ASN A 251 2.24 36.29 0.26
C ASN A 251 1.97 35.19 -0.79
N CYS A 252 1.67 33.99 -0.33
CA CYS A 252 1.38 32.81 -1.16
C CYS A 252 -0.06 32.83 -1.68
N ASP A 253 -0.84 33.77 -1.16
CA ASP A 253 -2.16 34.18 -1.56
C ASP A 253 -2.11 35.36 -2.55
N GLN A 254 -0.94 35.74 -3.08
CA GLN A 254 -0.77 36.89 -3.98
C GLN A 254 0.04 36.53 -5.23
N LEU A 255 -0.46 36.92 -6.41
CA LEU A 255 0.26 36.96 -7.68
C LEU A 255 0.54 38.43 -8.02
N ASN A 256 1.82 38.82 -8.19
CA ASN A 256 2.22 40.21 -8.47
C ASN A 256 1.77 41.25 -7.43
N GLY A 257 1.61 40.84 -6.16
CA GLY A 257 1.08 41.71 -5.10
C GLY A 257 -0.43 41.92 -5.16
N GLU A 258 -1.11 41.34 -6.14
CA GLU A 258 -2.56 41.21 -6.18
C GLU A 258 -2.94 39.86 -5.57
N ALA A 259 -3.99 39.80 -4.76
CA ALA A 259 -4.44 38.51 -4.24
C ALA A 259 -4.81 37.55 -5.39
N LEU A 260 -4.40 36.28 -5.25
CA LEU A 260 -4.92 35.18 -6.06
C LEU A 260 -6.45 35.24 -6.04
N PRO A 261 -7.12 34.80 -7.12
CA PRO A 261 -8.56 34.95 -7.27
C PRO A 261 -9.26 34.18 -6.14
N VAL A 262 -9.57 34.89 -5.07
CA VAL A 262 -10.89 35.15 -4.49
C VAL A 262 -10.61 35.82 -3.12
N GLU A 263 -10.28 37.11 -3.16
CA GLU A 263 -10.05 37.92 -1.95
C GLU A 263 -11.34 38.08 -1.11
N LYS A 264 -12.50 37.79 -1.72
CA LYS A 264 -13.84 37.83 -1.10
C LYS A 264 -14.69 36.68 -1.63
N PRO A 265 -14.54 35.46 -1.08
CA PRO A 265 -15.36 34.33 -1.46
C PRO A 265 -16.81 34.63 -1.08
N GLU A 266 -17.66 34.69 -2.10
CA GLU A 266 -19.09 34.90 -1.94
C GLU A 266 -19.80 33.58 -2.17
N CYS A 267 -20.66 33.18 -1.23
CA CYS A 267 -21.29 31.87 -1.32
C CYS A 267 -22.12 31.64 -2.58
N ASN A 268 -22.66 32.71 -3.16
CA ASN A 268 -23.47 32.65 -4.38
C ASN A 268 -22.63 32.47 -5.66
N LYS A 269 -21.32 32.75 -5.60
CA LYS A 269 -20.43 32.74 -6.76
C LYS A 269 -19.41 31.62 -6.71
N ASN A 270 -18.98 31.21 -5.51
CA ASN A 270 -17.82 30.33 -5.31
C ASN A 270 -18.18 28.97 -4.70
N ASN A 271 -19.45 28.56 -4.78
CA ASN A 271 -19.85 27.24 -4.30
C ASN A 271 -19.19 26.14 -5.14
N GLY A 272 -18.41 25.28 -4.49
CA GLY A 272 -17.62 24.23 -5.11
C GLY A 272 -16.23 24.68 -5.55
N ASP A 273 -15.90 25.97 -5.50
CA ASP A 273 -14.58 26.48 -5.91
C ASP A 273 -13.52 26.20 -4.85
N LEU A 274 -12.26 26.11 -5.30
CA LEU A 274 -11.10 26.11 -4.42
C LEU A 274 -10.77 27.57 -4.04
N VAL A 275 -10.88 27.88 -2.76
CA VAL A 275 -10.49 29.15 -2.15
C VAL A 275 -9.15 28.96 -1.47
N ILE A 276 -8.19 29.84 -1.75
CA ILE A 276 -6.91 29.86 -1.06
C ILE A 276 -6.95 30.96 0.00
N ALA A 277 -6.80 30.60 1.26
CA ALA A 277 -6.78 31.55 2.37
C ALA A 277 -5.73 31.13 3.40
N GLY A 278 -4.89 32.07 3.84
CA GLY A 278 -3.82 31.76 4.81
C GLY A 278 -2.74 30.81 4.27
N GLY A 279 -2.60 30.68 2.94
CA GLY A 279 -1.64 29.77 2.31
C GLY A 279 -2.15 28.34 2.12
N GLU A 280 -3.37 28.02 2.54
CA GLU A 280 -3.98 26.70 2.35
C GLU A 280 -5.19 26.77 1.41
N GLY A 281 -5.39 25.71 0.63
CA GLY A 281 -6.51 25.57 -0.30
C GLY A 281 -7.68 24.81 0.34
N PHE A 282 -8.87 25.40 0.29
CA PHE A 282 -10.11 24.82 0.80
C PHE A 282 -11.19 24.86 -0.27
N ARG A 283 -12.02 23.82 -0.34
CA ARG A 283 -13.21 23.88 -1.19
C ARG A 283 -14.35 24.52 -0.42
N LEU A 284 -14.91 25.61 -0.96
CA LEU A 284 -16.06 26.27 -0.35
C LEU A 284 -17.34 25.52 -0.69
N TYR A 285 -18.13 25.17 0.31
CA TYR A 285 -19.47 24.61 0.13
C TYR A 285 -20.49 25.49 0.84
N CYS A 286 -21.47 25.97 0.09
CA CYS A 286 -22.48 26.90 0.56
C CYS A 286 -23.81 26.20 0.82
N GLY A 287 -24.56 26.66 1.82
CA GLY A 287 -25.78 25.97 2.28
C GLY A 287 -25.51 24.65 3.01
N HIS A 288 -24.26 24.41 3.42
CA HIS A 288 -23.85 23.20 4.14
C HIS A 288 -23.12 23.56 5.42
N CYS A 289 -23.43 22.83 6.50
CA CYS A 289 -22.67 22.87 7.74
C CYS A 289 -22.07 21.49 8.01
N TYR A 290 -20.79 21.47 8.36
CA TYR A 290 -20.10 20.25 8.77
C TYR A 290 -20.12 20.14 10.29
N ARG A 291 -20.44 18.96 10.82
CA ARG A 291 -20.29 18.70 12.26
C ARG A 291 -19.03 17.90 12.52
N SER A 292 -18.30 18.27 13.58
CA SER A 292 -17.19 17.50 14.13
C SER A 292 -17.47 17.21 15.61
N HIS A 293 -16.86 16.15 16.14
CA HIS A 293 -16.99 15.78 17.55
C HIS A 293 -16.39 16.87 18.47
N ASN A 294 -15.41 17.62 17.98
CA ASN A 294 -14.82 18.76 18.67
C ASN A 294 -14.83 19.99 17.74
N SER A 295 -15.41 21.09 18.22
CA SER A 295 -15.44 22.38 17.52
C SER A 295 -15.19 23.52 18.48
N TRP A 296 -14.48 24.56 18.03
CA TRP A 296 -14.26 25.79 18.78
C TRP A 296 -14.49 27.00 17.88
N THR A 297 -14.75 28.15 18.50
CA THR A 297 -14.95 29.40 17.77
C THR A 297 -13.60 30.05 17.46
N LEU A 298 -13.38 30.39 16.20
CA LEU A 298 -12.25 31.20 15.76
C LEU A 298 -12.63 32.67 15.92
N GLU A 299 -12.26 33.24 17.07
CA GLU A 299 -12.51 34.64 17.37
C GLU A 299 -11.75 35.54 16.37
N LYS A 300 -12.41 36.58 15.84
CA LYS A 300 -11.93 37.60 14.86
C LYS A 300 -12.26 37.40 13.38
N ALA A 301 -12.96 36.33 13.00
CA ALA A 301 -13.47 36.21 11.63
C ALA A 301 -14.73 37.08 11.40
N THR A 302 -14.72 37.91 10.36
CA THR A 302 -15.82 38.82 9.95
C THR A 302 -16.42 38.47 8.59
N GLY A 303 -15.95 37.40 7.96
CA GLY A 303 -16.42 36.90 6.67
C GLY A 303 -15.82 35.53 6.33
N ILE A 304 -16.25 34.93 5.22
CA ILE A 304 -15.78 33.62 4.75
C ILE A 304 -14.25 33.62 4.56
N ALA A 305 -13.68 34.67 3.96
CA ALA A 305 -12.23 34.80 3.78
C ALA A 305 -11.45 34.84 5.11
N SER A 306 -11.90 35.66 6.08
CA SER A 306 -11.22 35.75 7.37
C SER A 306 -11.42 34.51 8.23
N CYS A 307 -12.53 33.78 8.05
CA CYS A 307 -12.75 32.47 8.65
C CYS A 307 -11.81 31.40 8.07
N ALA A 308 -11.68 31.32 6.75
CA ALA A 308 -10.77 30.41 6.08
C ALA A 308 -9.31 30.70 6.42
N LYS A 309 -8.94 31.99 6.53
CA LYS A 309 -7.62 32.41 6.99
C LYS A 309 -7.34 32.00 8.44
N ALA A 310 -8.27 32.28 9.35
CA ALA A 310 -8.14 31.89 10.75
C ALA A 310 -8.01 30.37 10.93
N ARG A 311 -8.67 29.59 10.07
CA ARG A 311 -8.45 28.14 9.99
C ARG A 311 -7.03 27.79 9.57
N GLY A 312 -6.51 28.43 8.51
CA GLY A 312 -5.15 28.14 8.03
C GLY A 312 -4.04 28.50 9.02
N GLU A 313 -4.31 29.41 9.94
CA GLU A 313 -3.40 29.77 11.04
C GLU A 313 -3.50 28.79 12.24
N ASP A 314 -4.54 27.96 12.31
CA ASP A 314 -4.76 26.99 13.39
C ASP A 314 -4.42 25.56 12.92
N SER A 315 -3.26 25.07 13.35
CA SER A 315 -2.75 23.74 13.00
C SER A 315 -3.64 22.57 13.43
N TYR A 316 -4.57 22.78 14.37
CA TYR A 316 -5.51 21.75 14.83
C TYR A 316 -6.84 21.77 14.07
N CYS A 317 -7.06 22.79 13.24
CA CYS A 317 -8.30 22.98 12.51
C CYS A 317 -8.27 22.25 11.15
N HIS A 318 -9.14 21.25 10.99
CA HIS A 318 -9.23 20.46 9.76
C HIS A 318 -10.29 20.99 8.78
N GLY A 319 -11.21 21.82 9.25
CA GLY A 319 -12.22 22.50 8.45
C GLY A 319 -12.91 23.59 9.27
N ALA A 320 -13.66 24.48 8.63
CA ALA A 320 -14.39 25.52 9.35
C ALA A 320 -15.75 25.79 8.73
N ASN A 321 -16.74 26.13 9.55
CA ASN A 321 -18.03 26.65 9.10
C ASN A 321 -18.07 28.16 9.32
N TRP A 322 -18.39 28.92 8.28
CA TRP A 322 -18.81 30.31 8.41
C TRP A 322 -20.33 30.38 8.46
N ILE A 323 -20.88 30.82 9.60
CA ILE A 323 -22.33 30.91 9.79
C ILE A 323 -22.71 32.40 9.75
N GLY A 324 -23.38 32.87 8.70
CA GLY A 324 -23.85 34.26 8.60
C GLY A 324 -25.22 34.38 7.93
N GLY A 325 -26.14 35.15 8.53
CA GLY A 325 -27.48 35.45 7.99
C GLY A 325 -28.63 35.01 8.90
N LYS A 326 -29.88 35.26 8.49
CA LYS A 326 -31.16 35.21 9.25
C LYS A 326 -31.37 34.05 10.25
N LEU A 327 -30.63 32.95 10.14
CA LEU A 327 -30.71 31.81 11.06
C LEU A 327 -29.84 31.98 12.32
N CYS A 328 -28.82 32.85 12.33
CA CYS A 328 -28.01 33.20 13.50
C CYS A 328 -27.39 34.61 13.31
N PRO A 329 -27.81 35.66 14.05
CA PRO A 329 -27.44 37.06 13.78
C PRO A 329 -25.98 37.47 14.09
N ASP A 330 -25.13 36.59 14.60
CA ASP A 330 -23.71 36.89 14.85
C ASP A 330 -22.84 35.97 14.01
N GLY A 331 -22.11 36.54 13.05
CA GLY A 331 -21.24 35.82 12.12
C GLY A 331 -20.10 35.06 12.82
N LYS A 332 -20.34 33.80 13.20
CA LYS A 332 -19.34 32.98 13.93
C LYS A 332 -18.66 32.01 12.99
N CYS A 333 -17.32 32.02 13.03
CA CYS A 333 -16.48 31.01 12.41
C CYS A 333 -16.22 29.89 13.42
N ASN A 334 -16.64 28.66 13.10
CA ASN A 334 -16.41 27.49 13.95
C ASN A 334 -15.42 26.54 13.28
N ALA A 335 -14.26 26.35 13.92
CA ALA A 335 -13.26 25.35 13.58
C ALA A 335 -13.77 23.93 13.90
N LEU A 336 -13.28 22.95 13.14
CA LEU A 336 -13.65 21.55 13.22
C LEU A 336 -12.39 20.68 13.35
N ALA A 337 -12.35 19.81 14.35
CA ALA A 337 -11.32 18.76 14.45
C ALA A 337 -11.54 17.65 13.40
N SER A 338 -10.51 16.80 13.20
CA SER A 338 -10.58 15.67 12.25
C SER A 338 -11.75 14.73 12.56
N GLN A 339 -12.34 14.16 11.49
CA GLN A 339 -13.60 13.38 11.45
C GLN A 339 -14.91 14.20 11.34
N SER A 340 -15.04 15.03 10.31
CA SER A 340 -16.31 15.68 9.98
C SER A 340 -17.18 14.82 9.04
N ARG A 341 -18.50 14.77 9.30
CA ARG A 341 -19.50 14.26 8.34
C ARG A 341 -20.27 15.44 7.75
N SER A 342 -20.50 15.40 6.43
CA SER A 342 -21.43 16.31 5.78
C SER A 342 -22.86 15.94 6.17
N ILE A 343 -23.68 16.94 6.49
CA ILE A 343 -25.12 16.77 6.61
C ILE A 343 -25.75 17.73 5.60
N PRO A 344 -26.47 17.25 4.58
CA PRO A 344 -27.35 18.13 3.80
C PRO A 344 -28.49 18.58 4.70
N GLU A 345 -28.78 19.88 4.75
CA GLU A 345 -29.96 20.35 5.50
C GLU A 345 -31.26 19.94 4.77
N PRO A 346 -32.31 19.57 5.53
CA PRO A 346 -33.66 19.56 5.01
C PRO A 346 -34.12 21.02 4.83
N TYR A 347 -34.75 21.29 3.69
CA TYR A 347 -35.37 22.57 3.33
C TYR A 347 -36.17 23.23 4.47
#